data_AF-A0A935SNP7-F1
#
_entry.id   AF-A0A935SNP7-F1
#
_cell.length_a   1.000
_cell.length_b   1.000
_cell.length_c   1.000
_cell.angle_alpha   90.00
_cell.angle_beta   90.00
_cell.angle_gamma   90.00
#
_symmetry.space_group_name_H-M   'P 1'
#
loop_
_entity.id
_entity.type
_entity.pdbx_description
1 polymer ?
#
loop_
_entity_poly.entity_id
_entity_poly.type
_entity_poly.pdbx_seq_one_letter_code
_entity_poly.pdbx_strand_id
1 'polypeptide(L)'
;MTDNENTTSVSKGAKITGWVISILPALLLFMSASFKFMPATKEFNEGLEHMGWTPDVIFKIGIVEVACTLLYLIPRTSVIGAILLTGYMGGAIATHVRVGDPFWTQILVGVFVWLGLWLREPRLKALLPLRS
;
A
#
# COMPACT_ATOMS: atom_id res chain seq x y z
N MET A 1 33.96 -23.58 27.34
CA MET A 1 33.65 -22.22 26.82
C MET A 1 32.27 -22.29 26.19
N THR A 2 31.25 -21.76 26.85
CA THR A 2 29.86 -21.73 26.36
C THR A 2 29.63 -20.40 25.66
N ASP A 3 29.72 -20.39 24.33
CA ASP A 3 29.35 -19.22 23.54
C ASP A 3 27.82 -19.15 23.47
N ASN A 4 27.30 -18.17 24.20
CA ASN A 4 25.89 -17.90 24.39
C ASN A 4 25.34 -17.34 23.07
N GLU A 5 24.72 -18.18 22.24
CA GLU A 5 23.94 -17.75 21.08
C GLU A 5 22.74 -16.94 21.57
N ASN A 6 22.96 -15.65 21.79
CA ASN A 6 21.93 -14.65 22.04
C ASN A 6 21.16 -14.43 20.73
N THR A 7 20.31 -15.40 20.39
CA THR A 7 19.27 -15.21 19.38
C THR A 7 18.31 -14.18 19.95
N THR A 8 18.48 -12.91 19.58
CA THR A 8 17.53 -11.84 19.92
C THR A 8 16.22 -12.16 19.21
N SER A 9 15.41 -13.03 19.84
CA SER A 9 14.09 -13.40 19.34
C SER A 9 13.27 -12.12 19.25
N VAL A 10 12.87 -11.75 18.03
CA VAL A 10 12.05 -10.55 17.80
C VAL A 10 10.81 -10.67 18.67
N SER A 11 10.69 -9.78 19.66
CA SER A 11 9.60 -9.75 20.64
C SER A 11 8.24 -9.87 19.95
N LYS A 12 7.34 -10.68 20.52
CA LYS A 12 5.97 -10.88 20.02
C LYS A 12 5.25 -9.54 19.81
N GLY A 13 5.52 -8.54 20.65
CA GLY A 13 4.95 -7.19 20.53
C GLY A 13 5.38 -6.45 19.28
N ALA A 14 6.67 -6.51 18.91
CA ALA A 14 7.20 -5.86 17.72
C ALA A 14 6.60 -6.44 16.42
N LYS A 15 6.32 -7.76 16.41
CA LYS A 15 5.61 -8.40 15.29
C LYS A 15 4.17 -7.90 15.19
N ILE A 16 3.45 -7.80 16.31
CA ILE A 16 2.05 -7.33 16.33
C ILE A 16 1.96 -5.88 15.86
N THR A 17 2.83 -4.99 16.35
CA THR A 17 2.83 -3.58 15.93
C THR A 17 3.09 -3.40 14.43
N GLY A 18 4.03 -4.18 13.87
CA GLY A 18 4.29 -4.16 12.41
C GLY A 18 3.08 -4.63 11.59
N TRP A 19 2.32 -5.61 12.08
CA TRP A 19 1.10 -6.05 11.43
C TRP A 19 -0.04 -5.04 11.53
N VAL A 20 -0.26 -4.43 12.70
CA VAL A 20 -1.31 -3.41 12.88
C VAL A 20 -1.09 -2.21 11.95
N ILE A 21 0.15 -1.72 11.87
CA ILE A 21 0.49 -0.59 11.00
C ILE A 21 0.44 -0.97 9.51
N SER A 22 0.69 -2.24 9.17
CA SER A 22 0.55 -2.74 7.78
C SER A 22 -0.91 -2.97 7.35
N ILE A 23 -1.79 -3.28 8.30
CA ILE A 23 -3.22 -3.50 8.04
C ILE A 23 -3.91 -2.18 7.67
N LEU A 24 -3.50 -1.05 8.26
CA LEU A 24 -4.10 0.26 7.98
C LEU A 24 -4.08 0.65 6.49
N PRO A 25 -2.91 0.69 5.78
CA PRO A 25 -2.89 1.01 4.37
C PRO A 25 -3.60 -0.06 3.53
N ALA A 26 -3.52 -1.34 3.91
CA ALA A 26 -4.23 -2.40 3.20
C ALA A 26 -5.76 -2.21 3.29
N LEU A 27 -6.30 -1.87 4.46
CA LEU A 27 -7.73 -1.59 4.64
C LEU A 27 -8.18 -0.39 3.80
N LEU A 28 -7.39 0.69 3.76
CA LEU A 28 -7.70 1.85 2.93
C LEU A 28 -7.71 1.50 1.44
N LEU A 29 -6.75 0.71 0.97
CA LEU A 29 -6.69 0.24 -0.42
C LEU A 29 -7.84 -0.72 -0.76
N PHE A 30 -8.22 -1.63 0.14
CA PHE A 30 -9.38 -2.49 -0.05
C PHE A 30 -10.69 -1.72 -0.09
N MET A 31 -10.85 -0.73 0.80
CA MET A 31 -11.99 0.16 0.77
C MET A 31 -12.04 0.93 -0.56
N SER A 32 -10.91 1.51 -0.98
CA SER A 32 -10.81 2.19 -2.28
C SER A 32 -11.13 1.28 -3.46
N ALA A 33 -10.67 0.04 -3.44
CA ALA A 33 -10.97 -0.94 -4.47
C ALA A 33 -12.45 -1.30 -4.50
N SER A 34 -13.08 -1.50 -3.34
CA SER A 34 -14.50 -1.86 -3.26
C SER A 34 -15.41 -0.86 -3.95
N PHE A 35 -15.14 0.44 -3.81
CA PHE A 35 -15.87 1.50 -4.51
C PHE A 35 -15.74 1.43 -6.05
N LYS A 36 -14.63 0.90 -6.56
CA LYS A 36 -14.42 0.71 -8.01
C LYS A 36 -15.19 -0.47 -8.60
N PHE A 37 -15.68 -1.38 -7.75
CA PHE A 37 -16.48 -2.54 -8.14
C PHE A 37 -17.98 -2.37 -7.87
N MET A 38 -18.39 -1.30 -7.20
CA MET A 38 -19.80 -1.00 -6.95
C MET A 38 -20.49 -0.52 -8.23
N PRO A 39 -21.83 -0.69 -8.34
CA PRO A 39 -22.60 -0.14 -9.44
C PRO A 39 -22.34 1.35 -9.60
N ALA A 40 -22.11 1.79 -10.84
CA ALA A 40 -21.81 3.17 -11.14
C ALA A 40 -22.99 4.09 -10.75
N THR A 41 -22.84 4.81 -9.63
CA THR A 41 -23.80 5.86 -9.26
C THR A 41 -23.56 7.12 -10.09
N LYS A 42 -24.48 8.08 -10.03
CA LYS A 42 -24.34 9.35 -10.73
C LYS A 42 -23.10 10.11 -10.25
N GLU A 43 -22.91 10.18 -8.92
CA GLU A 43 -21.77 10.84 -8.28
C GLU A 43 -20.44 10.17 -8.64
N PHE A 44 -20.43 8.82 -8.71
CA PHE A 44 -19.26 8.08 -9.15
C PHE A 44 -18.86 8.44 -10.58
N ASN A 45 -19.83 8.46 -11.50
CA ASN A 45 -19.57 8.80 -12.90
C ASN A 45 -19.10 10.25 -13.08
N GLU A 46 -19.70 11.21 -12.37
CA GLU A 46 -19.26 12.61 -12.38
C GLU A 46 -17.80 12.74 -11.89
N GLY A 47 -17.44 12.01 -10.83
CA GLY A 47 -16.07 11.96 -10.33
C GLY A 47 -15.07 11.33 -11.33
N LEU A 48 -15.50 10.30 -12.05
CA LEU A 48 -14.67 9.70 -13.10
C LEU A 48 -14.49 10.62 -14.31
N GLU A 49 -15.54 11.32 -14.71
CA GLU A 49 -15.51 12.29 -15.80
C GLU A 49 -14.57 13.45 -15.49
N HIS A 50 -14.62 14.00 -14.26
CA HIS A 50 -13.65 15.00 -13.78
C HIS A 50 -12.20 14.51 -13.91
N MET A 51 -11.95 13.25 -13.55
CA MET A 51 -10.63 12.64 -13.68
C MET A 51 -10.27 12.20 -15.11
N GLY A 52 -11.19 12.31 -16.07
CA GLY A 52 -10.99 11.89 -17.46
C GLY A 52 -10.95 10.38 -17.67
N TRP A 53 -11.56 9.60 -16.78
CA TRP A 53 -11.61 8.13 -16.83
C TRP A 53 -13.00 7.61 -17.16
N THR A 54 -13.06 6.39 -17.69
CA THR A 54 -14.32 5.65 -17.88
C THR A 54 -14.50 4.59 -16.79
N PRO A 55 -15.75 4.17 -16.50
CA PRO A 55 -16.00 3.10 -15.54
C PRO A 55 -15.25 1.79 -15.84
N ASP A 56 -15.13 1.41 -17.11
CA ASP A 56 -14.38 0.21 -17.54
C ASP A 56 -12.89 0.30 -17.20
N VAL A 57 -12.28 1.47 -17.42
CA VAL A 57 -10.85 1.66 -17.07
C VAL A 57 -10.66 1.61 -15.56
N ILE A 58 -11.57 2.23 -14.80
CA ILE A 58 -11.48 2.26 -13.33
C ILE A 58 -11.71 0.88 -12.73
N PHE A 59 -12.59 0.08 -13.31
CA PHE A 59 -12.77 -1.32 -12.94
C PHE A 59 -11.46 -2.11 -13.11
N LYS A 60 -10.77 -1.95 -14.25
CA LYS A 60 -9.46 -2.59 -14.50
C LYS A 60 -8.39 -2.10 -13.51
N ILE A 61 -8.36 -0.80 -13.20
CA ILE A 61 -7.48 -0.22 -12.18
C ILE A 61 -7.78 -0.84 -10.80
N GLY A 62 -9.05 -1.06 -10.46
CA GLY A 62 -9.46 -1.75 -9.24
C GLY A 62 -8.93 -3.18 -9.14
N ILE A 63 -8.90 -3.93 -10.25
CA ILE A 63 -8.28 -5.27 -10.28
C ILE A 63 -6.78 -5.19 -9.97
N VAL A 64 -6.08 -4.23 -10.57
CA VAL A 64 -4.64 -4.01 -10.32
C VAL A 64 -4.40 -3.64 -8.85
N GLU A 65 -5.21 -2.75 -8.29
CA GLU A 65 -5.15 -2.35 -6.88
C GLU A 65 -5.30 -3.56 -5.94
N VAL A 66 -6.31 -4.39 -6.17
CA VAL A 66 -6.54 -5.60 -5.36
C VAL A 66 -5.37 -6.57 -5.49
N ALA A 67 -4.90 -6.83 -6.70
CA ALA A 67 -3.77 -7.73 -6.93
C ALA A 67 -2.51 -7.26 -6.21
N CYS A 68 -2.16 -5.98 -6.31
CA CYS A 68 -1.00 -5.40 -5.64
C CYS A 68 -1.15 -5.46 -4.11
N THR A 69 -2.36 -5.16 -3.60
CA THR A 69 -2.65 -5.18 -2.16
C THR A 69 -2.58 -6.59 -1.58
N LEU A 70 -3.07 -7.60 -2.32
CA LEU A 70 -2.95 -9.02 -1.92
C LEU A 70 -1.48 -9.46 -1.86
N LEU A 71 -0.68 -9.10 -2.87
CA LEU A 71 0.75 -9.37 -2.86
C LEU A 71 1.47 -8.70 -1.68
N TYR A 72 1.06 -7.49 -1.31
CA TYR A 72 1.60 -6.77 -0.14
C TYR A 72 1.25 -7.46 1.20
N LEU A 73 0.03 -7.97 1.33
CA LEU A 73 -0.42 -8.64 2.55
C LEU A 73 0.30 -9.98 2.79
N ILE A 74 0.56 -10.76 1.74
CA ILE A 74 1.22 -12.06 1.85
C ILE A 74 2.69 -11.85 2.25
N PRO A 75 3.16 -12.37 3.42
CA PRO A 75 4.49 -12.05 3.94
C PRO A 75 5.64 -12.42 2.98
N ARG A 76 5.46 -13.47 2.19
CA ARG A 76 6.47 -13.95 1.23
C ARG A 76 6.63 -13.04 0.01
N THR A 77 5.62 -12.24 -0.32
CA THR A 77 5.58 -11.37 -1.51
C THR A 77 5.45 -9.89 -1.15
N SER A 78 5.49 -9.55 0.13
CA SER A 78 5.17 -8.23 0.66
C SER A 78 6.03 -7.11 0.06
N VAL A 79 7.32 -7.38 -0.17
CA VAL A 79 8.26 -6.45 -0.82
C VAL A 79 7.85 -6.16 -2.26
N ILE A 80 7.50 -7.20 -3.02
CA ILE A 80 7.03 -7.04 -4.41
C ILE A 80 5.72 -6.25 -4.42
N GLY A 81 4.79 -6.58 -3.51
CA GLY A 81 3.55 -5.84 -3.35
C GLY A 81 3.78 -4.36 -3.04
N ALA A 82 4.71 -4.02 -2.15
CA ALA A 82 5.03 -2.62 -1.83
C ALA A 82 5.62 -1.87 -3.04
N ILE A 83 6.49 -2.51 -3.82
CA ILE A 83 7.04 -1.92 -5.05
C ILE A 83 5.92 -1.64 -6.06
N LEU A 84 5.04 -2.62 -6.29
CA LEU A 84 3.90 -2.45 -7.19
C LEU A 84 2.93 -1.36 -6.71
N LEU A 85 2.63 -1.33 -5.40
CA LEU A 85 1.81 -0.29 -4.79
C LEU A 85 2.46 1.09 -4.90
N THR A 86 3.79 1.19 -4.91
CA THR A 86 4.49 2.46 -5.16
C THR A 86 4.23 2.97 -6.57
N GLY A 87 4.32 2.09 -7.58
CA GLY A 87 3.97 2.44 -8.95
C GLY A 87 2.50 2.82 -9.10
N TYR A 88 1.60 2.07 -8.46
CA TYR A 88 0.16 2.36 -8.43
C TYR A 88 -0.14 3.73 -7.79
N MET A 89 0.45 4.02 -6.63
CA MET A 89 0.33 5.34 -5.98
C MET A 89 0.91 6.46 -6.83
N GLY A 90 2.01 6.22 -7.56
CA GLY A 90 2.57 7.19 -8.51
C GLY A 90 1.58 7.56 -9.62
N GLY A 91 0.87 6.58 -10.19
CA GLY A 91 -0.20 6.81 -11.17
C GLY A 91 -1.38 7.59 -10.59
N ALA A 92 -1.77 7.28 -9.35
CA ALA A 92 -2.82 8.02 -8.64
C ALA A 92 -2.40 9.49 -8.40
N ILE A 93 -1.18 9.73 -7.91
CA ILE A 93 -0.63 11.09 -7.74
C ILE A 93 -0.65 11.84 -9.07
N ALA A 94 -0.16 11.23 -10.15
CA ALA A 94 -0.14 11.87 -11.47
C ALA A 94 -1.55 12.25 -11.96
N THR A 95 -2.55 11.40 -11.68
CA THR A 95 -3.96 11.67 -12.02
C THR A 95 -4.49 12.89 -11.27
N HIS A 96 -4.31 12.95 -9.95
CA HIS A 96 -4.78 14.08 -9.13
C HIS A 96 -4.06 15.38 -9.49
N VAL A 97 -2.74 15.34 -9.68
CA VAL A 97 -1.95 16.51 -10.10
C VAL A 97 -2.43 17.03 -11.46
N ARG A 98 -2.74 16.15 -12.41
CA ARG A 98 -3.22 16.53 -13.74
C ARG A 98 -4.53 17.31 -13.71
N VAL A 99 -5.44 16.98 -12.79
CA VAL A 99 -6.75 17.63 -12.68
C VAL A 99 -6.80 18.75 -11.64
N GLY A 100 -5.67 19.04 -10.97
CA GLY A 100 -5.56 20.11 -9.98
C GLY A 100 -6.09 19.72 -8.59
N ASP A 101 -6.32 18.44 -8.34
CA ASP A 101 -6.84 17.94 -7.07
C ASP A 101 -5.71 17.72 -6.04
N PRO A 102 -6.06 17.74 -4.74
CA PRO A 102 -5.21 17.23 -3.67
C PRO A 102 -4.61 15.83 -3.94
N PHE A 103 -3.30 15.68 -3.77
CA PHE A 103 -2.59 14.41 -3.98
C PHE A 103 -1.80 13.91 -2.75
N TRP A 104 -1.93 14.59 -1.60
CA TRP A 104 -1.20 14.22 -0.38
C TRP A 104 -1.65 12.89 0.20
N THR A 105 -2.91 12.50 0.01
CA THR A 105 -3.46 11.24 0.53
C THR A 105 -2.72 10.04 -0.06
N GLN A 106 -2.43 10.06 -1.35
CA GLN A 106 -1.73 9.01 -2.09
C GLN A 106 -0.28 8.91 -1.64
N ILE A 107 0.36 10.06 -1.36
CA ILE A 107 1.70 10.09 -0.75
C ILE A 107 1.68 9.44 0.63
N LEU A 108 0.73 9.82 1.50
CA LEU A 108 0.61 9.26 2.85
C LEU A 108 0.37 7.75 2.80
N VAL A 109 -0.50 7.27 1.92
CA VAL A 109 -0.73 5.83 1.74
C VAL A 109 0.56 5.12 1.31
N GLY A 110 1.30 5.67 0.35
CA GLY A 110 2.61 5.12 -0.05
C GLY A 110 3.60 5.07 1.11
N VAL A 111 3.69 6.14 1.92
CA VAL A 111 4.53 6.18 3.12
C VAL A 111 4.11 5.12 4.13
N PHE A 112 2.82 4.94 4.40
CA PHE A 112 2.32 3.93 5.33
C PHE A 112 2.55 2.50 4.82
N VAL A 113 2.46 2.24 3.51
CA VAL A 113 2.81 0.95 2.90
C VAL A 113 4.28 0.61 3.18
N TRP A 114 5.20 1.54 2.94
CA TRP A 114 6.62 1.31 3.19
C TRP A 114 6.95 1.23 4.69
N LEU A 115 6.32 2.07 5.52
CA LEU A 115 6.50 2.03 6.98
C LEU A 115 6.02 0.71 7.57
N GLY A 116 4.85 0.21 7.14
CA GLY A 116 4.33 -1.09 7.55
C GLY A 116 5.27 -2.23 7.17
N LEU A 117 5.73 -2.25 5.91
CA LEU A 117 6.69 -3.24 5.44
C LEU A 117 8.01 -3.18 6.24
N TRP A 118 8.55 -1.99 6.45
CA TRP A 118 9.78 -1.76 7.21
C TRP A 118 9.69 -2.33 8.62
N LEU A 119 8.56 -2.15 9.29
CA LEU A 119 8.36 -2.67 10.64
C LEU A 119 8.20 -4.20 10.66
N ARG A 120 7.63 -4.78 9.60
CA ARG A 120 7.32 -6.21 9.50
C ARG A 120 8.48 -7.07 9.00
N GLU A 121 9.37 -6.54 8.16
CA GLU A 121 10.44 -7.29 7.50
C GLU A 121 11.83 -6.87 8.02
N PRO A 122 12.43 -7.60 8.99
CA PRO A 122 13.76 -7.29 9.51
C PRO A 122 14.86 -7.29 8.45
N ARG A 123 14.72 -8.11 7.40
CA ARG A 123 15.70 -8.16 6.30
C ARG A 123 15.73 -6.83 5.54
N LEU A 124 14.59 -6.15 5.41
CA LEU A 124 14.52 -4.86 4.74
C LEU A 124 15.27 -3.78 5.54
N LYS A 125 15.22 -3.84 6.88
CA LYS A 125 15.99 -2.93 7.75
C LYS A 125 17.50 -3.07 7.58
N ALA A 126 17.98 -4.26 7.21
CA ALA A 126 19.40 -4.49 6.92
C ALA A 126 19.81 -3.94 5.55
N LEU A 127 18.90 -3.93 4.57
CA LEU A 127 19.17 -3.46 3.21
C LEU A 127 19.04 -1.94 3.05
N LEU A 128 18.17 -1.33 3.85
CA LEU A 128 18.01 0.11 3.92
C LEU A 128 18.44 0.57 5.32
N PRO A 129 19.73 0.73 5.60
CA PRO A 129 20.12 1.43 6.82
C PRO A 129 19.73 2.91 6.64
N LEU A 130 18.74 3.39 7.41
CA LEU A 130 18.63 4.83 7.66
C LEU A 130 19.92 5.21 8.36
N ARG A 131 20.86 5.78 7.60
CA ARG A 131 22.19 6.15 8.08
C ARG A 131 22.04 6.92 9.40
N SER A 132 22.77 6.47 10.41
CA SER A 132 23.25 7.31 11.51
C SER A 132 24.51 8.04 11.07
#